data_AF-A0AAP3JZM8-F1
#
_entry.id   AF-A0AAP3JZM8-F1
#
_cell.length_a   1.000
_cell.length_b   1.000
_cell.length_c   1.000
_cell.angle_alpha   90.00
_cell.angle_beta   90.00
_cell.angle_gamma   90.00
#
_symmetry.space_group_name_H-M   'P 1'
#
loop_
_entity.id
_entity.type
_entity.pdbx_description
1 polymer ?
#
loop_
_entity_poly.entity_id
_entity_poly.type
_entity_poly.pdbx_seq_one_letter_code
_entity_poly.pdbx_strand_id
1 'polypeptide(L)'
;MNIDFVFSWAENEQGKMVHVDNVPRGIQCGCKCPYCHERLLARHGEVRQHGFAHHSDTRGANLKICYVVTMYKLAEQIIQNAKRIHAPSYYGIFPEMDIEFVDVRIDSCFERADKQPDVIATTKEGQQYLIEFLFQYKIQHKTAIDYKNMNCLEIDLSNQSLETLESFLLSSSKDRKWMNNVTYFSQVGSLYNKAGKPVRVVDESECRQCELGCSYHCAGVPVYSLTGINQYLVIEESGHKYRLCKSELFQNYQQEYERIKSENERKERIKEKERSEAEARKKKEEEELKISIEKRKAELAEKRRIIDEQEALSDPSSRTCFQCEYNLQWANRNGYANCGAWKSISVPQKTPPSCARACKRFRRIIS
;
A
#
# COMPACT_ATOMS: atom_id res chain seq x y z
N MET A 1 -4.51 12.93 38.12
CA MET A 1 -4.00 14.19 38.71
C MET A 1 -5.20 15.01 39.15
N ASN A 2 -5.31 15.32 40.45
CA ASN A 2 -6.21 16.37 40.92
C ASN A 2 -5.59 17.69 40.47
N ILE A 3 -6.11 18.28 39.40
CA ILE A 3 -5.73 19.62 38.99
C ILE A 3 -6.57 20.55 39.87
N ASP A 4 -5.94 21.24 40.81
CA ASP A 4 -6.56 22.41 41.44
C ASP A 4 -6.74 23.46 40.34
N PHE A 5 -7.99 23.70 39.94
CA PHE A 5 -8.33 24.68 38.91
C PHE A 5 -8.13 26.10 39.48
N VAL A 6 -6.95 26.68 39.26
CA VAL A 6 -6.69 28.07 39.58
C VAL A 6 -7.19 28.95 38.44
N PHE A 7 -8.27 29.69 38.68
CA PHE A 7 -8.82 30.63 37.72
C PHE A 7 -8.10 31.97 37.83
N SER A 8 -6.97 32.14 37.14
CA SER A 8 -6.22 33.40 37.07
C SER A 8 -6.85 34.44 36.14
N TRP A 9 -7.76 34.02 35.25
CA TRP A 9 -8.46 34.88 34.28
C TRP A 9 -9.98 34.80 34.41
N ALA A 10 -10.66 35.89 34.07
CA ALA A 10 -12.13 35.99 34.04
C ALA A 10 -12.62 36.97 32.96
N GLU A 11 -13.91 36.94 32.64
CA GLU A 11 -14.53 37.88 31.71
C GLU A 11 -15.00 39.13 32.46
N ASN A 12 -14.58 40.32 32.03
CA ASN A 12 -15.05 41.59 32.59
C ASN A 12 -16.42 42.01 32.01
N GLU A 13 -16.95 43.15 32.45
CA GLU A 13 -18.26 43.66 31.99
C GLU A 13 -18.31 43.98 30.48
N GLN A 14 -17.15 44.19 29.84
CA GLN A 14 -17.01 44.48 28.41
C GLN A 14 -16.83 43.20 27.57
N GLY A 15 -16.87 42.02 28.20
CA GLY A 15 -16.66 40.75 27.51
C GLY A 15 -15.20 40.38 27.28
N LYS A 16 -14.23 41.12 27.85
CA LYS A 16 -12.80 40.85 27.69
C LYS A 16 -12.28 39.95 28.80
N MET A 17 -11.38 39.05 28.44
CA MET A 17 -10.62 38.25 29.40
C MET A 17 -9.59 39.15 30.10
N VAL A 18 -9.62 39.19 31.43
CA VAL A 18 -8.72 39.98 32.27
C VAL A 18 -8.07 39.09 33.34
N HIS A 19 -6.79 39.35 33.60
CA HIS A 19 -6.05 38.66 34.65
C HIS A 19 -6.48 39.20 36.03
N VAL A 20 -6.47 38.34 37.04
CA VAL A 20 -6.86 38.68 38.41
C VAL A 20 -6.06 39.85 38.98
N ASP A 21 -4.78 40.00 38.61
CA ASP A 21 -3.93 41.09 39.09
C ASP A 21 -4.29 42.47 38.50
N ASN A 22 -5.07 42.48 37.43
CA ASN A 22 -5.43 43.70 36.71
C ASN A 22 -6.83 44.22 37.08
N VAL A 23 -7.46 43.66 38.12
CA VAL A 23 -8.81 44.05 38.57
C VAL A 23 -8.85 44.36 40.06
N PRO A 24 -9.83 45.16 40.54
CA PRO A 24 -10.01 45.42 41.98
C PRO A 24 -10.26 44.14 42.79
N ARG A 25 -9.77 44.10 44.05
CA ARG A 25 -9.97 42.95 44.96
C ARG A 25 -11.43 42.72 45.30
N GLY A 26 -11.88 41.47 45.34
CA GLY A 26 -13.23 41.10 45.79
C GLY A 26 -14.28 41.19 44.67
N ILE A 27 -15.56 41.34 45.06
CA ILE A 27 -16.71 41.38 44.13
C ILE A 27 -16.71 42.63 43.25
N GLN A 28 -16.07 43.70 43.71
CA GLN A 28 -15.89 44.96 42.96
C GLN A 28 -15.06 44.80 41.68
N CYS A 29 -14.45 43.62 41.42
CA CYS A 29 -13.82 43.34 40.13
C CYS A 29 -14.83 43.35 38.96
N GLY A 30 -16.12 43.17 39.24
CA GLY A 30 -17.19 43.14 38.22
C GLY A 30 -17.08 41.94 37.25
N CYS A 31 -16.17 41.00 37.52
CA CYS A 31 -15.89 39.89 36.61
C CYS A 31 -16.92 38.77 36.76
N LYS A 32 -17.14 38.04 35.67
CA LYS A 32 -18.03 36.88 35.59
C LYS A 32 -17.31 35.68 34.98
N CYS A 33 -17.79 34.48 35.30
CA CYS A 33 -17.37 33.27 34.62
C CYS A 33 -17.93 33.27 33.18
N PRO A 34 -17.10 33.02 32.15
CA PRO A 34 -17.57 33.04 30.77
C PRO A 34 -18.56 31.91 30.43
N TYR A 35 -18.61 30.86 31.25
CA TYR A 35 -19.52 29.72 31.08
C TYR A 35 -20.79 29.83 31.91
N CYS A 36 -20.69 29.79 33.24
CA CYS A 36 -21.88 29.79 34.10
C CYS A 36 -22.46 31.19 34.35
N HIS A 37 -21.78 32.24 33.86
CA HIS A 37 -22.14 33.65 33.99
C HIS A 37 -22.26 34.17 35.42
N GLU A 38 -21.77 33.39 36.39
CA GLU A 38 -21.78 33.78 37.78
C GLU A 38 -20.74 34.86 38.04
N ARG A 39 -21.07 35.79 38.95
CA ARG A 39 -20.11 36.77 39.46
C ARG A 39 -18.95 36.07 40.17
N LEU A 40 -17.75 36.57 39.93
CA LEU A 40 -16.54 36.04 40.52
C LEU A 40 -15.99 36.98 41.59
N LEU A 41 -15.37 36.40 42.61
CA LEU A 41 -14.63 37.10 43.64
C LEU A 41 -13.14 37.09 43.27
N ALA A 42 -12.56 38.26 43.00
CA ALA A 42 -11.11 38.37 42.80
C ALA A 42 -10.38 38.22 44.14
N ARG A 43 -9.61 37.14 44.30
CA ARG A 43 -8.78 36.88 45.48
C ARG A 43 -7.34 37.30 45.16
N HIS A 44 -6.92 38.42 45.74
CA HIS A 44 -5.51 38.77 45.88
C HIS A 44 -5.06 38.35 47.27
N GLY A 45 -4.01 37.56 47.35
CA GLY A 45 -3.56 36.96 48.60
C GLY A 45 -2.06 37.05 48.73
N GLU A 46 -1.57 37.43 49.92
CA GLU A 46 -0.14 37.37 50.24
C GLU A 46 0.30 35.93 50.61
N VAL A 47 -0.65 35.01 50.86
CA VAL A 47 -0.41 33.62 51.32
C VAL A 47 -1.05 32.54 50.43
N ARG A 48 -2.15 32.84 49.71
CA ARG A 48 -2.80 31.91 48.76
C ARG A 48 -2.64 32.44 47.34
N GLN A 49 -2.53 31.54 46.35
CA GLN A 49 -2.39 31.90 44.94
C GLN A 49 -3.51 32.83 44.49
N HIS A 50 -3.15 33.87 43.73
CA HIS A 50 -4.11 34.82 43.17
C HIS A 50 -5.06 34.09 42.22
N GLY A 51 -6.34 34.44 42.28
CA GLY A 51 -7.33 33.85 41.38
C GLY A 51 -8.75 34.28 41.67
N PHE A 52 -9.64 33.93 40.75
CA PHE A 52 -11.06 34.12 40.83
C PHE A 52 -11.72 32.92 41.50
N ALA A 53 -12.73 33.19 42.32
CA ALA A 53 -13.59 32.16 42.87
C ALA A 53 -15.05 32.44 42.52
N HIS A 54 -15.81 31.39 42.26
CA HIS A 54 -17.25 31.49 42.14
C HIS A 54 -17.83 31.95 43.48
N HIS A 55 -18.77 32.90 43.42
CA HIS A 55 -19.25 33.59 44.61
C HIS A 55 -20.26 32.77 45.41
N SER A 56 -21.04 31.91 44.76
CA SER A 56 -22.08 31.09 45.35
C SER A 56 -21.59 29.66 45.61
N ASP A 57 -21.72 29.21 46.85
CA ASP A 57 -21.37 27.84 47.25
C ASP A 57 -22.46 26.81 46.88
N THR A 58 -23.64 27.26 46.41
CA THR A 58 -24.85 26.44 46.27
C THR A 58 -25.20 26.02 44.84
N ARG A 59 -24.64 26.68 43.82
CA ARG A 59 -25.09 26.49 42.41
C ARG A 59 -24.51 25.25 41.75
N GLY A 60 -23.52 24.60 42.35
CA GLY A 60 -22.91 23.37 41.80
C GLY A 60 -22.26 23.57 40.43
N ALA A 61 -21.60 24.72 40.22
CA ALA A 61 -20.95 25.03 38.95
C ALA A 61 -19.95 23.92 38.57
N ASN A 62 -20.01 23.45 37.34
CA ASN A 62 -19.04 22.50 36.83
C ASN A 62 -17.71 23.24 36.54
N LEU A 63 -16.89 23.40 37.59
CA LEU A 63 -15.63 24.16 37.55
C LEU A 63 -14.71 23.70 36.42
N LYS A 64 -14.74 22.42 36.07
CA LYS A 64 -13.95 21.88 34.97
C LYS A 64 -14.38 22.45 33.62
N ILE A 65 -15.69 22.54 33.37
CA ILE A 65 -16.20 23.19 32.14
C ILE A 65 -15.92 24.68 32.19
N CYS A 66 -16.15 25.35 33.32
CA CYS A 66 -15.82 26.77 33.49
C CYS A 66 -14.36 27.07 33.12
N TYR A 67 -13.43 26.22 33.55
CA TYR A 67 -12.00 26.38 33.28
C TYR A 67 -11.67 26.24 31.79
N VAL A 68 -12.22 25.21 31.14
CA VAL A 68 -12.04 24.99 29.69
C VAL A 68 -12.56 26.17 28.88
N VAL A 69 -13.76 26.69 29.20
CA VAL A 69 -14.34 27.85 28.51
C VAL A 69 -13.49 29.11 28.72
N THR A 70 -12.96 29.28 29.94
CA THR A 70 -12.06 30.39 30.27
C THR A 70 -10.78 30.32 29.43
N MET A 71 -10.18 29.14 29.32
CA MET A 71 -8.99 28.90 28.50
C MET A 71 -9.25 29.16 27.02
N TYR A 72 -10.39 28.71 26.51
CA TYR A 72 -10.77 28.91 25.11
C TYR A 72 -10.89 30.39 24.73
N LYS A 73 -11.69 31.15 25.48
CA LYS A 73 -11.84 32.59 25.27
C LYS A 73 -10.51 33.33 25.43
N LEU A 74 -9.67 32.89 26.37
CA LEU A 74 -8.35 33.47 26.55
C LEU A 74 -7.45 33.19 25.34
N ALA A 75 -7.46 31.98 24.78
CA ALA A 75 -6.70 31.63 23.58
C ALA A 75 -7.08 32.50 22.38
N GLU A 76 -8.38 32.66 22.13
CA GLU A 76 -8.91 33.56 21.08
C GLU A 76 -8.40 34.99 21.28
N GLN A 77 -8.53 35.53 22.49
CA GLN A 77 -8.12 36.90 22.80
C GLN A 77 -6.60 37.09 22.68
N ILE A 78 -5.78 36.11 23.09
CA ILE A 78 -4.32 36.17 22.95
C ILE A 78 -3.95 36.32 21.47
N ILE A 79 -4.51 35.48 20.59
CA ILE A 79 -4.21 35.55 19.16
C ILE A 79 -4.74 36.86 18.56
N GLN A 80 -5.94 37.31 18.96
CA GLN A 80 -6.49 38.58 18.50
C GLN A 80 -5.62 39.78 18.88
N ASN A 81 -5.09 39.80 20.10
CA ASN A 81 -4.25 40.90 20.60
C ASN A 81 -2.84 40.84 20.00
N ALA A 82 -2.20 39.68 20.03
CA ALA A 82 -0.84 39.51 19.55
C ALA A 82 -0.76 39.55 18.02
N LYS A 83 -1.86 39.21 17.34
CA LYS A 83 -1.94 39.04 15.88
C LYS A 83 -0.80 38.19 15.32
N ARG A 84 -0.40 37.17 16.07
CA ARG A 84 0.68 36.26 15.71
C ARG A 84 0.41 34.89 16.30
N ILE A 85 0.94 33.86 15.66
CA ILE A 85 1.03 32.52 16.23
C ILE A 85 2.32 31.84 15.80
N HIS A 86 2.87 30.98 16.67
CA HIS A 86 3.96 30.11 16.28
C HIS A 86 3.41 28.80 15.69
N ALA A 87 3.82 28.47 14.47
CA ALA A 87 3.28 27.35 13.71
C ALA A 87 4.31 26.22 13.53
N PRO A 88 3.87 24.94 13.53
CA PRO A 88 4.77 23.81 13.40
C PRO A 88 5.31 23.68 11.98
N SER A 89 6.38 22.90 11.82
CA SER A 89 6.90 22.57 10.49
C SER A 89 5.82 21.86 9.64
N TYR A 90 5.86 22.09 8.33
CA TYR A 90 5.01 21.34 7.39
C TYR A 90 5.77 20.13 6.89
N TYR A 91 5.60 18.99 7.59
CA TYR A 91 6.24 17.70 7.28
C TYR A 91 7.79 17.76 7.15
N GLY A 92 8.43 18.71 7.84
CA GLY A 92 9.87 18.98 7.71
C GLY A 92 10.30 19.60 6.37
N ILE A 93 9.35 19.94 5.49
CA ILE A 93 9.60 20.59 4.20
C ILE A 93 9.72 22.10 4.38
N PHE A 94 8.74 22.69 5.07
CA PHE A 94 8.77 24.08 5.51
C PHE A 94 9.06 24.10 7.01
N PRO A 95 10.04 24.91 7.47
CA PRO A 95 10.41 24.97 8.87
C PRO A 95 9.29 25.56 9.74
N GLU A 96 9.42 25.37 11.05
CA GLU A 96 8.61 26.09 12.04
C GLU A 96 8.80 27.60 11.87
N MET A 97 7.73 28.36 12.03
CA MET A 97 7.79 29.81 11.86
C MET A 97 6.67 30.53 12.59
N ASP A 98 6.89 31.82 12.83
CA ASP A 98 5.86 32.73 13.27
C ASP A 98 5.04 33.21 12.08
N ILE A 99 3.72 33.23 12.23
CA ILE A 99 2.78 33.76 11.26
C ILE A 99 2.18 35.02 11.86
N GLU A 100 2.37 36.16 11.19
CA GLU A 100 1.82 37.45 11.57
C GLU A 100 0.53 37.77 10.80
N PHE A 101 -0.42 38.42 11.48
CA PHE A 101 -1.75 38.71 10.96
C PHE A 101 -2.03 40.21 10.98
N VAL A 102 -2.76 40.69 9.97
CA VAL A 102 -3.28 42.05 9.93
C VAL A 102 -4.71 42.11 10.48
N ASP A 103 -5.49 41.06 10.25
CA ASP A 103 -6.87 40.88 10.72
C ASP A 103 -7.01 39.56 11.46
N VAL A 104 -7.71 39.56 12.59
CA VAL A 104 -8.03 38.38 13.39
C VAL A 104 -9.47 38.47 13.86
N ARG A 105 -10.31 37.56 13.38
CA ARG A 105 -11.71 37.44 13.75
C ARG A 105 -11.88 36.22 14.64
N ILE A 106 -12.57 36.43 15.75
CA ILE A 106 -12.87 35.42 16.75
C ILE A 106 -14.39 35.40 16.95
N ASP A 107 -14.94 34.25 17.30
CA ASP A 107 -16.34 34.11 17.67
C ASP A 107 -16.39 33.83 19.18
N SER A 108 -16.38 34.87 20.01
CA SER A 108 -16.30 34.75 21.48
C SER A 108 -17.49 34.03 22.15
N CYS A 109 -18.37 33.39 21.39
CA CYS A 109 -19.47 32.55 21.86
C CYS A 109 -19.02 31.10 22.05
N PHE A 110 -19.14 30.60 23.28
CA PHE A 110 -18.87 29.19 23.61
C PHE A 110 -19.99 28.25 23.16
N GLU A 111 -21.26 28.69 23.27
CA GLU A 111 -22.41 27.95 22.74
C GLU A 111 -22.67 28.39 21.29
N ARG A 112 -22.38 27.51 20.32
CA ARG A 112 -22.54 27.80 18.89
C ARG A 112 -23.62 26.90 18.27
N ALA A 113 -24.51 27.51 17.48
CA ALA A 113 -25.55 26.77 16.72
C ALA A 113 -24.97 26.08 15.48
N ASP A 114 -24.00 26.72 14.82
CA ASP A 114 -23.27 26.24 13.64
C ASP A 114 -21.77 26.16 13.92
N LYS A 115 -21.07 25.21 13.30
CA LYS A 115 -19.62 25.09 13.45
C LYS A 115 -18.93 26.22 12.66
N GLN A 116 -18.42 27.22 13.37
CA GLN A 116 -17.46 28.22 12.85
C GLN A 116 -16.06 27.93 13.39
N PRO A 117 -14.99 28.24 12.64
CA PRO A 117 -13.62 28.18 13.14
C PRO A 117 -13.42 29.07 14.37
N ASP A 118 -12.58 28.64 15.30
CA ASP A 118 -12.32 29.37 16.54
C ASP A 118 -11.64 30.72 16.26
N VAL A 119 -10.68 30.71 15.35
CA VAL A 119 -10.04 31.93 14.86
C VAL A 119 -9.93 31.90 13.35
N ILE A 120 -10.29 33.02 12.72
CA ILE A 120 -10.05 33.31 11.32
C ILE A 120 -9.06 34.46 11.24
N ALA A 121 -7.84 34.18 10.81
CA ALA A 121 -6.76 35.15 10.75
C ALA A 121 -6.30 35.38 9.31
N THR A 122 -5.96 36.63 8.96
CA THR A 122 -5.51 37.01 7.62
C THR A 122 -4.16 37.70 7.71
N THR A 123 -3.19 37.20 6.94
CA THR A 123 -1.85 37.78 6.80
C THR A 123 -1.85 39.03 5.93
N LYS A 124 -0.74 39.78 5.92
CA LYS A 124 -0.59 40.97 5.09
C LYS A 124 -0.67 40.65 3.59
N GLU A 125 -0.24 39.45 3.21
CA GLU A 125 -0.24 38.92 1.84
C GLU A 125 -1.65 38.44 1.40
N GLY A 126 -2.66 38.52 2.29
CA GLY A 126 -4.03 38.10 2.01
C GLY A 126 -4.28 36.61 2.22
N GLN A 127 -3.29 35.86 2.72
CA GLN A 127 -3.49 34.45 3.06
C GLN A 127 -4.32 34.31 4.33
N GLN A 128 -5.39 33.52 4.23
CA GLN A 128 -6.30 33.23 5.34
C GLN A 128 -5.89 31.92 6.04
N TYR A 129 -5.97 31.93 7.37
CA TYR A 129 -5.72 30.81 8.26
C TYR A 129 -6.93 30.59 9.18
N LEU A 130 -7.37 29.35 9.25
CA LEU A 130 -8.35 28.85 10.21
C LEU A 130 -7.58 28.18 11.33
N ILE A 131 -7.88 28.53 12.58
CA ILE A 131 -7.26 27.93 13.76
C ILE A 131 -8.35 27.26 14.57
N GLU A 132 -8.11 26.01 14.94
CA GLU A 132 -9.04 25.16 15.68
C GLU A 132 -8.35 24.65 16.94
N PHE A 133 -8.98 24.85 18.08
CA PHE A 133 -8.51 24.39 19.38
C PHE A 133 -9.15 23.05 19.75
N LEU A 134 -8.34 22.09 20.17
CA LEU A 134 -8.79 20.82 20.74
C LEU A 134 -8.75 20.84 22.27
N PHE A 135 -9.70 20.12 22.87
CA PHE A 135 -9.76 19.84 24.31
C PHE A 135 -10.09 18.38 24.59
N GLN A 136 -9.66 17.88 25.75
CA GLN A 136 -10.00 16.54 26.27
C GLN A 136 -11.51 16.23 26.30
N TYR A 137 -12.37 17.25 26.44
CA TYR A 137 -13.83 17.09 26.40
C TYR A 137 -14.31 17.68 25.09
N LYS A 138 -14.51 16.82 24.09
CA LYS A 138 -15.04 17.24 22.79
C LYS A 138 -16.40 17.90 22.97
N ILE A 139 -16.48 19.18 22.66
CA ILE A 139 -17.73 19.77 22.19
C ILE A 139 -17.96 19.14 20.82
N GLN A 140 -18.89 18.18 20.75
CA GLN A 140 -19.23 17.53 19.49
C GLN A 140 -20.05 18.50 18.65
N HIS A 141 -19.47 18.99 17.57
CA HIS A 141 -20.22 19.75 16.56
C HIS A 141 -21.15 18.81 15.79
N LYS A 142 -22.36 19.29 15.49
CA LYS A 142 -23.38 18.53 14.75
C LYS A 142 -23.03 18.33 13.27
N THR A 143 -22.17 19.18 12.70
CA THR A 143 -21.78 19.19 11.29
C THR A 143 -20.27 19.42 11.12
N ALA A 144 -19.67 18.78 10.11
CA ALA A 144 -18.26 18.95 9.77
C ALA A 144 -18.06 20.25 8.97
N ILE A 145 -17.06 21.07 9.33
CA ILE A 145 -16.59 22.16 8.46
C ILE A 145 -15.82 21.53 7.30
N ASP A 146 -16.09 22.02 6.08
CA ASP A 146 -15.27 21.69 4.93
C ASP A 146 -14.00 22.56 4.92
N TYR A 147 -12.92 22.02 5.50
CA TYR A 147 -11.61 22.68 5.52
C TYR A 147 -10.85 22.56 4.19
N LYS A 148 -11.45 21.96 3.16
CA LYS A 148 -10.80 21.80 1.86
C LYS A 148 -10.41 23.17 1.31
N ASN A 149 -9.21 23.21 0.75
CA ASN A 149 -8.63 24.38 0.13
C ASN A 149 -8.30 25.58 1.06
N MET A 150 -8.32 25.40 2.39
CA MET A 150 -8.01 26.45 3.36
C MET A 150 -6.71 26.13 4.12
N ASN A 151 -6.01 27.13 4.67
CA ASN A 151 -4.95 26.83 5.64
C ASN A 151 -5.59 26.60 7.01
N CYS A 152 -5.51 25.40 7.55
CA CYS A 152 -6.13 25.01 8.81
C CYS A 152 -5.09 24.44 9.78
N LEU A 153 -4.92 25.11 10.91
CA LEU A 153 -4.03 24.72 12.00
C LEU A 153 -4.85 24.26 13.20
N GLU A 154 -4.65 23.00 13.58
CA GLU A 154 -5.22 22.43 14.79
C GLU A 154 -4.21 22.53 15.94
N ILE A 155 -4.68 22.91 17.13
CA ILE A 155 -3.85 23.12 18.32
C ILE A 155 -4.52 22.46 19.52
N ASP A 156 -3.84 21.50 20.15
CA ASP A 156 -4.34 20.84 21.35
C ASP A 156 -3.96 21.61 22.62
N LEU A 157 -4.97 22.13 23.31
CA LEU A 157 -4.80 22.90 24.54
C LEU A 157 -4.92 22.03 25.80
N SER A 158 -5.15 20.72 25.66
CA SER A 158 -5.45 19.81 26.77
C SER A 158 -4.38 19.75 27.87
N ASN A 159 -3.13 20.04 27.52
CA ASN A 159 -1.99 20.02 28.45
C ASN A 159 -1.57 21.42 28.92
N GLN A 160 -2.35 22.46 28.61
CA GLN A 160 -2.04 23.84 28.98
C GLN A 160 -2.79 24.26 30.24
N SER A 161 -2.25 25.27 30.93
CA SER A 161 -2.96 26.05 31.94
C SER A 161 -3.20 27.46 31.42
N LEU A 162 -4.03 28.23 32.11
CA LEU A 162 -4.23 29.65 31.79
C LEU A 162 -2.91 30.46 31.79
N GLU A 163 -1.89 29.98 32.51
CA GLU A 163 -0.63 30.72 32.76
C GLU A 163 0.40 30.40 31.67
N THR A 164 0.36 29.18 31.13
CA THR A 164 1.26 28.76 30.06
C THR A 164 0.72 29.09 28.68
N LEU A 165 -0.57 29.38 28.56
CA LEU A 165 -1.28 29.47 27.29
C LEU A 165 -0.68 30.49 26.32
N GLU A 166 -0.33 31.69 26.79
CA GLU A 166 0.24 32.74 25.93
C GLU A 166 1.58 32.32 25.34
N SER A 167 2.53 31.92 26.19
CA SER A 167 3.85 31.48 25.71
C SER A 167 3.76 30.22 24.85
N PHE A 168 2.83 29.32 25.15
CA PHE A 168 2.54 28.15 24.33
C PHE A 168 2.04 28.55 22.93
N LEU A 169 1.03 29.43 22.85
CA LEU A 169 0.45 29.88 21.59
C LEU A 169 1.46 30.65 20.72
N LEU A 170 2.30 31.47 21.35
CA LEU A 170 3.15 32.44 20.68
C LEU A 170 4.59 31.99 20.42
N SER A 171 5.02 30.86 21.03
CA SER A 171 6.43 30.44 20.97
C SER A 171 6.66 28.93 20.90
N SER A 172 5.64 28.08 21.04
CA SER A 172 5.79 26.62 21.02
C SER A 172 5.19 26.00 19.76
N SER A 173 5.88 25.05 19.15
CA SER A 173 5.41 24.24 18.03
C SER A 173 4.78 22.89 18.43
N LYS A 174 4.86 22.53 19.72
CA LYS A 174 4.30 21.29 20.28
C LYS A 174 2.78 21.28 20.26
N ASP A 175 2.20 20.08 20.18
CA ASP A 175 0.75 19.83 20.26
C ASP A 175 -0.05 20.58 19.18
N ARG A 176 0.52 20.64 17.97
CA ARG A 176 -0.08 21.30 16.80
C ARG A 176 -0.01 20.40 15.57
N LYS A 177 -1.02 20.48 14.71
CA LYS A 177 -1.06 19.76 13.44
C LYS A 177 -1.63 20.65 12.34
N TRP A 178 -0.96 20.67 11.19
CA TRP A 178 -1.57 21.17 9.96
C TRP A 178 -2.63 20.17 9.50
N MET A 179 -3.90 20.58 9.53
CA MET A 179 -5.00 19.80 8.96
C MET A 179 -5.08 19.99 7.45
N ASN A 180 -4.75 21.20 7.00
CA ASN A 180 -4.64 21.56 5.60
C ASN A 180 -3.72 22.78 5.46
N ASN A 181 -2.89 22.87 4.42
CA ASN A 181 -2.11 24.07 4.13
C ASN A 181 -1.85 24.17 2.63
N VAL A 182 -2.83 24.70 1.90
CA VAL A 182 -2.78 24.81 0.43
C VAL A 182 -1.60 25.63 -0.06
N THR A 183 -1.23 26.66 0.70
CA THR A 183 -0.12 27.56 0.33
C THR A 183 1.18 26.78 0.32
N TYR A 184 1.46 26.01 1.37
CA TYR A 184 2.66 25.18 1.42
C TYR A 184 2.59 24.01 0.45
N PHE A 185 1.45 23.31 0.40
CA PHE A 185 1.24 22.17 -0.48
C PHE A 185 1.53 22.52 -1.95
N SER A 186 0.94 23.61 -2.45
CA SER A 186 1.13 24.07 -3.84
C SER A 186 2.59 24.48 -4.15
N GLN A 187 3.33 24.90 -3.12
CA GLN A 187 4.72 25.34 -3.28
C GLN A 187 5.74 24.20 -3.20
N VAL A 188 5.39 23.02 -2.67
CA VAL A 188 6.32 21.88 -2.47
C VAL A 188 7.15 21.59 -3.71
N GLY A 189 6.50 21.38 -4.86
CA GLY A 189 7.22 21.06 -6.11
C GLY A 189 8.19 22.17 -6.52
N SER A 190 7.76 23.42 -6.42
CA SER A 190 8.59 24.59 -6.78
C SER A 190 9.79 24.77 -5.85
N LEU A 191 9.62 24.49 -4.56
CA LEU A 191 10.67 24.59 -3.54
C LEU A 191 11.81 23.61 -3.84
N TYR A 192 11.46 22.35 -4.04
CA TYR A 192 12.41 21.29 -4.37
C TYR A 192 13.09 21.52 -5.73
N ASN A 193 12.35 22.03 -6.72
CA ASN A 193 12.90 22.38 -8.02
C ASN A 193 13.95 23.50 -7.92
N LYS A 194 13.67 24.57 -7.15
CA LYS A 194 14.63 25.66 -6.90
C LYS A 194 15.90 25.17 -6.19
N ALA A 195 15.79 24.14 -5.36
CA ALA A 195 16.92 23.50 -4.69
C ALA A 195 17.69 22.49 -5.58
N GLY A 196 17.38 22.39 -6.88
CA GLY A 196 18.02 21.46 -7.80
C GLY A 196 17.71 19.98 -7.50
N LYS A 197 16.59 19.70 -6.84
CA LYS A 197 16.15 18.34 -6.45
C LYS A 197 14.70 18.13 -6.86
N PRO A 198 14.35 18.15 -8.15
CA PRO A 198 12.96 18.16 -8.60
C PRO A 198 12.19 16.94 -8.09
N VAL A 199 11.00 17.16 -7.54
CA VAL A 199 10.11 16.10 -7.05
C VAL A 199 8.76 16.14 -7.75
N ARG A 200 8.16 14.97 -7.92
CA ARG A 200 6.76 14.79 -8.28
C ARG A 200 5.94 14.63 -7.00
N VAL A 201 4.89 15.44 -6.84
CA VAL A 201 3.86 15.21 -5.83
C VAL A 201 2.82 14.29 -6.46
N VAL A 202 2.63 13.11 -5.87
CA VAL A 202 1.81 12.03 -6.44
C VAL A 202 0.76 11.63 -5.43
N ASP A 203 -0.51 11.59 -5.84
CA ASP A 203 -1.59 11.10 -4.97
C ASP A 203 -1.33 9.62 -4.61
N GLU A 204 -1.64 9.22 -3.37
CA GLU A 204 -1.39 7.86 -2.91
C GLU A 204 -2.14 6.80 -3.74
N SER A 205 -3.30 7.13 -4.30
CA SER A 205 -4.04 6.24 -5.20
C SER A 205 -3.30 5.98 -6.51
N GLU A 206 -2.70 7.01 -7.13
CA GLU A 206 -1.82 6.87 -8.29
C GLU A 206 -0.54 6.10 -7.90
N CYS A 207 0.05 6.44 -6.75
CA CYS A 207 1.27 5.81 -6.28
C CYS A 207 1.11 4.29 -6.06
N ARG A 208 -0.06 3.82 -5.60
CA ARG A 208 -0.37 2.39 -5.42
C ARG A 208 -0.45 1.61 -6.73
N GLN A 209 -0.67 2.30 -7.85
CA GLN A 209 -0.75 1.71 -9.19
C GLN A 209 0.58 1.80 -9.95
N CYS A 210 1.63 2.33 -9.31
CA CYS A 210 2.93 2.51 -9.93
C CYS A 210 3.66 1.18 -10.13
N GLU A 211 3.77 0.73 -11.39
CA GLU A 211 4.50 -0.51 -11.76
C GLU A 211 5.93 -0.52 -11.24
N LEU A 212 6.62 0.63 -11.26
CA LEU A 212 8.00 0.73 -10.77
C LEU A 212 8.10 0.44 -9.27
N GLY A 213 7.20 1.01 -8.47
CA GLY A 213 7.17 0.81 -7.02
C GLY A 213 6.79 -0.63 -6.65
N CYS A 214 5.95 -1.29 -7.47
CA CYS A 214 5.48 -2.66 -7.22
C CYS A 214 6.44 -3.74 -7.73
N SER A 215 7.18 -3.49 -8.81
CA SER A 215 7.93 -4.53 -9.54
C SER A 215 9.42 -4.25 -9.69
N TYR A 216 9.90 -3.07 -9.29
CA TYR A 216 11.30 -2.70 -9.44
C TYR A 216 11.79 -1.89 -8.21
N HIS A 217 11.96 -0.57 -8.36
CA HIS A 217 12.44 0.31 -7.31
C HIS A 217 11.54 1.54 -7.18
N CYS A 218 11.17 1.87 -5.94
CA CYS A 218 10.41 3.08 -5.64
C CYS A 218 11.33 4.30 -5.59
N ALA A 219 10.96 5.35 -6.33
CA ALA A 219 11.65 6.65 -6.30
C ALA A 219 11.16 7.58 -5.17
N GLY A 220 10.40 7.06 -4.21
CA GLY A 220 9.84 7.84 -3.10
C GLY A 220 10.92 8.48 -2.22
N VAL A 221 10.62 9.63 -1.64
CA VAL A 221 11.49 10.30 -0.65
C VAL A 221 11.41 9.52 0.67
N PRO A 222 12.50 8.85 1.11
CA PRO A 222 12.48 8.06 2.33
C PRO A 222 12.51 8.98 3.56
N VAL A 223 11.94 8.49 4.66
CA VAL A 223 12.06 9.08 5.99
C VAL A 223 12.79 8.08 6.88
N TYR A 224 13.73 8.56 7.70
CA TYR A 224 14.44 7.70 8.63
C TYR A 224 13.47 7.11 9.66
N SER A 225 13.28 5.80 9.62
CA SER A 225 12.51 5.06 10.62
C SER A 225 13.44 4.37 11.61
N LEU A 226 13.18 4.55 12.91
CA LEU A 226 13.83 3.80 13.99
C LEU A 226 13.48 2.29 13.96
N THR A 227 12.42 1.90 13.24
CA THR A 227 11.97 0.49 13.16
C THR A 227 12.60 -0.28 12.00
N GLY A 228 13.47 0.33 11.19
CA GLY A 228 14.14 -0.32 10.05
C GLY A 228 13.25 -0.59 8.83
N ILE A 229 11.95 -0.29 8.90
CA ILE A 229 11.04 -0.34 7.76
C ILE A 229 11.27 0.92 6.92
N ASN A 230 11.53 0.76 5.61
CA ASN A 230 11.57 1.89 4.67
C ASN A 230 10.22 2.60 4.67
N GLN A 231 10.16 3.75 5.34
CA GLN A 231 9.01 4.64 5.31
C GLN A 231 9.27 5.75 4.29
N TYR A 232 8.22 6.16 3.59
CA TYR A 232 8.26 7.27 2.64
C TYR A 232 7.46 8.45 3.19
N LEU A 233 7.91 9.66 2.88
CA LEU A 233 7.25 10.89 3.31
C LEU A 233 5.79 10.91 2.81
N VAL A 234 4.87 11.22 3.71
CA VAL A 234 3.43 11.38 3.43
C VAL A 234 3.04 12.78 3.80
N ILE A 235 2.40 13.48 2.87
CA ILE A 235 1.72 14.74 3.12
C ILE A 235 0.23 14.43 3.13
N GLU A 236 -0.49 14.84 4.16
CA GLU A 236 -1.95 14.82 4.18
C GLU A 236 -2.46 16.22 3.81
N GLU A 237 -3.32 16.31 2.81
CA GLU A 237 -3.92 17.58 2.36
C GLU A 237 -5.35 17.30 1.90
N SER A 238 -6.32 18.03 2.48
CA SER A 238 -7.73 18.01 2.10
C SER A 238 -8.38 16.61 2.14
N GLY A 239 -7.90 15.77 3.07
CA GLY A 239 -8.35 14.38 3.24
C GLY A 239 -7.67 13.37 2.31
N HIS A 240 -6.78 13.83 1.43
CA HIS A 240 -5.97 13.00 0.55
C HIS A 240 -4.55 12.83 1.10
N LYS A 241 -3.89 11.76 0.67
CA LYS A 241 -2.49 11.46 1.01
C LYS A 241 -1.66 11.58 -0.24
N TYR A 242 -0.52 12.26 -0.13
CA TYR A 242 0.41 12.49 -1.22
C TYR A 242 1.80 11.96 -0.85
N ARG A 243 2.47 11.40 -1.84
CA ARG A 243 3.87 10.96 -1.78
C ARG A 243 4.72 11.90 -2.61
N LEU A 244 5.99 12.05 -2.21
CA LEU A 244 6.98 12.73 -3.03
C LEU A 244 7.88 11.70 -3.71
N CYS A 245 8.01 11.78 -5.03
CA CYS A 245 8.94 10.96 -5.81
C CYS A 245 10.06 11.84 -6.37
N LYS A 246 11.32 11.42 -6.24
CA LYS A 246 12.47 12.08 -6.86
C LYS A 246 12.36 11.95 -8.38
N SER A 247 12.24 13.06 -9.11
CA SER A 247 11.85 13.05 -10.53
C SER A 247 12.89 12.39 -11.42
N GLU A 248 14.16 12.76 -11.24
CA GLU A 248 15.28 12.18 -12.00
C GLU A 248 15.41 10.68 -11.73
N LEU A 249 15.30 10.28 -10.46
CA LEU A 249 15.39 8.88 -10.08
C LEU A 249 14.24 8.06 -10.68
N PHE A 250 13.02 8.62 -10.65
CA PHE A 250 11.85 8.00 -11.27
C PHE A 250 12.05 7.81 -12.77
N GLN A 251 12.53 8.83 -13.49
CA GLN A 251 12.80 8.75 -14.93
C GLN A 251 13.86 7.68 -15.25
N ASN A 252 14.95 7.63 -14.48
CA ASN A 252 15.99 6.62 -14.66
C ASN A 252 15.45 5.20 -14.43
N TYR A 253 14.71 4.99 -13.33
CA TYR A 253 14.09 3.70 -13.03
C TYR A 253 13.05 3.31 -14.08
N GLN A 254 12.31 4.27 -14.64
CA GLN A 254 11.36 4.02 -15.70
C GLN A 254 12.04 3.49 -16.96
N GLN A 255 13.08 4.19 -17.43
CA GLN A 255 13.86 3.78 -18.60
C GLN A 255 14.50 2.41 -18.43
N GLU A 256 15.07 2.14 -17.24
CA GLU A 256 15.69 0.86 -16.95
C GLU A 256 14.67 -0.28 -16.88
N TYR A 257 13.52 -0.05 -16.25
CA TYR A 257 12.43 -1.02 -16.18
C TYR A 257 11.88 -1.36 -17.56
N GLU A 258 11.62 -0.36 -18.40
CA GLU A 258 11.15 -0.56 -19.78
C GLU A 258 12.17 -1.35 -20.60
N ARG A 259 13.47 -1.06 -20.42
CA ARG A 259 14.55 -1.83 -21.05
C ARG A 259 14.52 -3.30 -20.61
N ILE A 260 14.50 -3.57 -19.30
CA ILE A 260 14.47 -4.95 -18.76
C ILE A 260 13.22 -5.69 -19.25
N LYS A 261 12.06 -5.03 -19.25
CA LYS A 261 10.80 -5.59 -19.75
C LYS A 261 10.93 -5.98 -21.22
N SER A 262 11.45 -5.09 -22.06
CA SER A 262 11.65 -5.36 -23.49
C SER A 262 12.65 -6.50 -23.76
N GLU A 263 13.72 -6.59 -22.97
CA GLU A 263 14.72 -7.65 -23.07
C GLU A 263 14.13 -9.01 -22.66
N ASN A 264 13.31 -9.05 -21.61
CA ASN A 264 12.62 -10.25 -21.17
C ASN A 264 11.59 -10.73 -22.19
N GLU A 265 10.78 -9.83 -22.75
CA GLU A 265 9.84 -10.16 -23.83
C GLU A 265 10.56 -10.69 -25.07
N ARG A 266 11.71 -10.11 -25.42
CA ARG A 266 12.54 -10.61 -26.54
C ARG A 266 13.05 -12.02 -26.26
N LYS A 267 13.54 -12.29 -25.04
CA LYS A 267 14.01 -13.63 -24.64
C LYS A 267 12.88 -14.66 -24.70
N GLU A 268 11.68 -14.31 -24.25
CA GLU A 268 10.52 -15.21 -24.33
C GLU A 268 10.11 -15.50 -25.78
N ARG A 269 10.10 -14.50 -26.66
CA ARG A 269 9.86 -14.72 -28.11
C ARG A 269 10.88 -15.66 -28.74
N ILE A 270 12.16 -15.54 -28.38
CA ILE A 270 13.22 -16.43 -28.87
C ILE A 270 12.97 -17.86 -28.37
N LYS A 271 12.72 -18.05 -27.07
CA LYS A 271 12.42 -19.37 -26.49
C LYS A 271 11.18 -20.01 -27.09
N GLU A 272 10.14 -19.23 -27.38
CA GLU A 272 8.93 -19.71 -28.04
C GLU A 272 9.23 -20.18 -29.47
N LYS A 273 10.02 -19.41 -30.23
CA LYS A 273 10.47 -19.81 -31.57
C LYS A 273 11.31 -21.08 -31.53
N GLU A 274 12.28 -21.19 -30.61
CA GLU A 274 13.09 -22.39 -30.44
C GLU A 274 12.26 -23.63 -30.09
N ARG A 275 11.26 -23.48 -29.20
CA ARG A 275 10.30 -24.55 -28.89
C ARG A 275 9.51 -24.98 -30.12
N SER A 276 8.97 -24.02 -30.88
CA SER A 276 8.23 -24.31 -32.11
C SER A 276 9.09 -25.02 -33.17
N GLU A 277 10.33 -24.58 -33.37
CA GLU A 277 11.27 -25.22 -34.28
C GLU A 277 11.69 -26.63 -33.81
N ALA A 278 11.86 -26.85 -32.51
CA ALA A 278 12.13 -28.16 -31.94
C ALA A 278 10.94 -29.12 -32.13
N GLU A 279 9.70 -28.66 -31.90
CA GLU A 279 8.50 -29.45 -32.17
C GLU A 279 8.34 -29.79 -33.65
N ALA A 280 8.62 -28.83 -34.55
CA ALA A 280 8.59 -29.07 -35.99
C ALA A 280 9.63 -30.10 -36.43
N ARG A 281 10.86 -30.03 -35.89
CA ARG A 281 11.92 -31.02 -36.13
C ARG A 281 11.49 -32.41 -35.67
N LYS A 282 10.96 -32.54 -34.44
CA LYS A 282 10.48 -33.80 -33.90
C LYS A 282 9.36 -34.41 -34.75
N LYS A 283 8.39 -33.61 -35.20
CA LYS A 283 7.33 -34.08 -36.10
C LYS A 283 7.89 -34.60 -37.43
N LYS A 284 8.90 -33.93 -37.98
CA LYS A 284 9.55 -34.36 -39.22
C LYS A 284 10.30 -35.68 -39.04
N GLU A 285 11.05 -35.82 -37.95
CA GLU A 285 11.75 -37.07 -37.60
C GLU A 285 10.77 -38.24 -37.39
N GLU A 286 9.65 -38.00 -36.70
CA GLU A 286 8.59 -39.00 -36.52
C GLU A 286 7.97 -39.43 -37.86
N GLU A 287 7.76 -38.50 -38.79
CA GLU A 287 7.23 -38.80 -40.12
C GLU A 287 8.23 -39.57 -40.98
N GLU A 288 9.50 -39.16 -40.99
CA GLU A 288 10.58 -39.90 -41.67
C GLU A 288 10.73 -41.32 -41.12
N LEU A 289 10.61 -41.50 -39.80
CA LEU A 289 10.63 -42.82 -39.18
C LEU A 289 9.43 -43.68 -39.60
N LYS A 290 8.21 -43.10 -39.66
CA LYS A 290 7.03 -43.81 -40.16
C LYS A 290 7.21 -44.26 -41.60
N ILE A 291 7.69 -43.37 -42.48
CA ILE A 291 7.97 -43.68 -43.88
C ILE A 291 8.99 -44.83 -43.98
N SER A 292 10.05 -44.78 -43.17
CA SER A 292 11.08 -45.83 -43.11
C SER A 292 10.51 -47.19 -42.66
N ILE A 293 9.67 -47.19 -41.62
CA ILE A 293 8.99 -48.39 -41.12
C ILE A 293 8.05 -48.98 -42.20
N GLU A 294 7.23 -48.16 -42.85
CA GLU A 294 6.33 -48.62 -43.91
C GLU A 294 7.09 -49.18 -45.11
N LYS A 295 8.19 -48.54 -45.52
CA LYS A 295 9.07 -49.08 -46.57
C LYS A 295 9.62 -50.46 -46.18
N ARG A 296 10.11 -50.62 -44.95
CA ARG A 296 10.64 -51.91 -44.46
C ARG A 296 9.56 -52.99 -44.37
N LYS A 297 8.33 -52.63 -43.99
CA LYS A 297 7.17 -53.55 -44.03
C LYS A 297 6.86 -53.99 -45.46
N ALA A 298 6.86 -53.07 -46.42
CA ALA A 298 6.63 -53.39 -47.82
C ALA A 298 7.72 -54.31 -48.39
N GLU A 299 8.99 -54.05 -48.08
CA GLU A 299 10.12 -54.92 -48.47
C GLU A 299 9.99 -56.33 -47.88
N LEU A 300 9.61 -56.44 -46.60
CA LEU A 300 9.37 -57.73 -45.95
C LEU A 300 8.17 -58.47 -46.56
N ALA A 301 7.10 -57.75 -46.89
CA ALA A 301 5.93 -58.32 -47.56
C ALA A 301 6.28 -58.84 -48.96
N GLU A 302 7.13 -58.12 -49.70
CA GLU A 302 7.60 -58.56 -51.02
C GLU A 302 8.49 -59.80 -50.93
N LYS A 303 9.49 -59.78 -50.03
CA LYS A 303 10.32 -60.97 -49.76
C LYS A 303 9.48 -62.18 -49.40
N ARG A 304 8.42 -61.97 -48.61
CA ARG A 304 7.48 -63.02 -48.25
C ARG A 304 6.75 -63.58 -49.46
N ARG A 305 6.24 -62.73 -50.35
CA ARG A 305 5.59 -63.17 -51.60
C ARG A 305 6.50 -64.08 -52.42
N ILE A 306 7.76 -63.66 -52.62
CA ILE A 306 8.75 -64.44 -53.37
C ILE A 306 9.00 -65.81 -52.72
N ILE A 307 9.17 -65.86 -51.39
CA ILE A 307 9.39 -67.12 -50.66
C ILE A 307 8.16 -68.03 -50.75
N ASP A 308 6.95 -67.47 -50.60
CA ASP A 308 5.71 -68.24 -50.68
C ASP A 308 5.51 -68.83 -52.10
N GLU A 309 5.86 -68.08 -53.16
CA GLU A 309 5.86 -68.56 -54.56
C GLU A 309 6.89 -69.68 -54.78
N GLN A 310 8.13 -69.50 -54.31
CA GLN A 310 9.17 -70.53 -54.39
C GLN A 310 8.77 -71.79 -53.62
N GLU A 311 8.18 -71.64 -52.44
CA GLU A 311 7.71 -72.74 -51.61
C GLU A 311 6.55 -73.50 -52.28
N ALA A 312 5.65 -72.81 -52.98
CA ALA A 312 4.57 -73.43 -53.75
C ALA A 312 5.08 -74.31 -54.91
N LEU A 313 6.24 -73.97 -55.48
CA LEU A 313 6.90 -74.74 -56.54
C LEU A 313 7.85 -75.83 -56.01
N SER A 314 8.19 -75.81 -54.71
CA SER A 314 9.15 -76.73 -54.11
C SER A 314 8.53 -78.07 -53.71
N ASP A 315 9.32 -79.16 -53.78
CA ASP A 315 8.88 -80.48 -53.33
C ASP A 315 8.70 -80.50 -51.80
N PRO A 316 7.49 -80.83 -51.30
CA PRO A 316 7.22 -80.94 -49.86
C PRO A 316 8.14 -81.91 -49.12
N SER A 317 8.74 -82.89 -49.79
CA SER A 317 9.69 -83.84 -49.17
C SER A 317 10.93 -83.15 -48.58
N SER A 318 11.31 -81.99 -49.13
CA SER A 318 12.45 -81.18 -48.69
C SER A 318 12.18 -80.36 -47.42
N ARG A 319 10.92 -80.27 -46.97
CA ARG A 319 10.52 -79.46 -45.81
C ARG A 319 11.01 -80.07 -44.50
N THR A 320 11.44 -79.20 -43.60
CA THR A 320 11.73 -79.54 -42.21
C THR A 320 11.16 -78.50 -41.27
N CYS A 321 10.59 -78.92 -40.14
CA CYS A 321 10.01 -78.00 -39.15
C CYS A 321 11.05 -76.99 -38.62
N PHE A 322 12.35 -77.27 -38.70
CA PHE A 322 13.39 -76.30 -38.32
C PHE A 322 13.40 -75.04 -39.18
N GLN A 323 12.95 -75.15 -40.43
CA GLN A 323 12.84 -74.05 -41.38
C GLN A 323 11.48 -73.36 -41.31
N CYS A 324 10.61 -73.74 -40.36
CA CYS A 324 9.28 -73.15 -40.19
C CYS A 324 9.33 -71.95 -39.25
N GLU A 325 8.61 -70.88 -39.56
CA GLU A 325 8.48 -69.70 -38.68
C GLU A 325 7.82 -70.01 -37.35
N TYR A 326 6.90 -70.98 -37.35
CA TYR A 326 6.28 -71.43 -36.11
C TYR A 326 7.24 -72.24 -35.24
N ASN A 327 8.47 -72.51 -35.68
CA ASN A 327 9.44 -73.23 -34.86
C ASN A 327 10.02 -72.33 -33.78
N LEU A 328 9.76 -72.67 -32.53
CA LEU A 328 10.35 -72.03 -31.36
C LEU A 328 11.76 -72.58 -31.17
N GLN A 329 12.73 -72.01 -31.89
CA GLN A 329 14.10 -72.54 -31.97
C GLN A 329 14.75 -72.80 -30.61
N TRP A 330 14.51 -71.92 -29.63
CA TRP A 330 15.02 -72.04 -28.25
C TRP A 330 14.53 -73.31 -27.52
N ALA A 331 13.39 -73.87 -27.95
CA ALA A 331 12.74 -75.04 -27.36
C ALA A 331 13.05 -76.36 -28.08
N ASN A 332 13.87 -76.34 -29.15
CA ASN A 332 14.28 -77.55 -29.86
C ASN A 332 15.17 -78.42 -28.96
N ARG A 333 14.96 -79.73 -28.95
CA ARG A 333 15.74 -80.69 -28.15
C ARG A 333 15.86 -82.02 -28.88
N ASN A 334 17.01 -82.68 -28.75
CA ASN A 334 17.26 -84.04 -29.22
C ASN A 334 16.86 -84.28 -30.69
N GLY A 335 17.08 -83.30 -31.57
CA GLY A 335 16.74 -83.40 -32.99
C GLY A 335 15.25 -83.20 -33.32
N TYR A 336 14.40 -82.85 -32.34
CA TYR A 336 13.01 -82.48 -32.56
C TYR A 336 12.84 -80.97 -32.62
N ALA A 337 11.98 -80.54 -33.53
CA ALA A 337 11.50 -79.16 -33.62
C ALA A 337 10.40 -78.91 -32.58
N ASN A 338 10.12 -77.66 -32.28
CA ASN A 338 9.04 -77.29 -31.36
C ASN A 338 8.10 -76.29 -32.02
N CYS A 339 6.99 -76.78 -32.58
CA CYS A 339 6.04 -75.91 -33.26
C CYS A 339 5.21 -75.10 -32.25
N GLY A 340 5.35 -73.78 -32.20
CA GLY A 340 4.54 -72.90 -31.36
C GLY A 340 3.04 -72.96 -31.67
N ALA A 341 2.65 -73.42 -32.87
CA ALA A 341 1.26 -73.63 -33.25
C ALA A 341 0.74 -75.04 -32.92
N TRP A 342 1.52 -75.89 -32.26
CA TRP A 342 1.28 -77.34 -32.14
C TRP A 342 -0.15 -77.72 -31.71
N LYS A 343 -0.70 -77.02 -30.72
CA LYS A 343 -2.08 -77.23 -30.23
C LYS A 343 -3.14 -76.96 -31.31
N SER A 344 -2.93 -75.94 -32.13
CA SER A 344 -3.92 -75.47 -33.12
C SER A 344 -3.93 -76.26 -34.42
N ILE A 345 -2.87 -77.04 -34.69
CA ILE A 345 -2.72 -77.85 -35.91
C ILE A 345 -2.58 -79.34 -35.60
N SER A 346 -2.84 -79.74 -34.35
CA SER A 346 -2.81 -81.12 -33.85
C SER A 346 -1.52 -81.89 -34.19
N VAL A 347 -0.36 -81.22 -34.10
CA VAL A 347 0.95 -81.89 -34.14
C VAL A 347 1.52 -82.02 -32.72
N PRO A 348 2.37 -83.02 -32.43
CA PRO A 348 3.01 -83.13 -31.12
C PRO A 348 3.88 -81.91 -30.80
N GLN A 349 3.90 -81.48 -29.54
CA GLN A 349 4.73 -80.35 -29.07
C GLN A 349 6.22 -80.57 -29.34
N LYS A 350 6.71 -81.80 -29.14
CA LYS A 350 7.99 -82.27 -29.68
C LYS A 350 7.74 -82.73 -31.10
N THR A 351 7.77 -81.79 -32.03
CA THR A 351 7.37 -82.02 -33.42
C THR A 351 8.50 -82.70 -34.18
N PRO A 352 8.30 -83.93 -34.70
CA PRO A 352 9.26 -84.53 -35.62
C PRO A 352 9.55 -83.56 -36.78
N PRO A 353 10.82 -83.35 -37.17
CA PRO A 353 11.15 -82.37 -38.20
C PRO A 353 10.47 -82.63 -39.54
N SER A 354 10.22 -83.90 -39.88
CA SER A 354 9.52 -84.32 -41.09
C SER A 354 8.02 -83.97 -41.11
N CYS A 355 7.41 -83.59 -39.98
CA CYS A 355 6.00 -83.18 -39.95
C CYS A 355 5.73 -81.99 -40.87
N ALA A 356 6.73 -81.16 -41.15
CA ALA A 356 6.63 -80.04 -42.09
C ALA A 356 6.22 -80.48 -43.51
N ARG A 357 6.57 -81.71 -43.93
CA ARG A 357 6.30 -82.24 -45.27
C ARG A 357 4.81 -82.35 -45.56
N ALA A 358 4.01 -82.70 -44.56
CA ALA A 358 2.55 -82.83 -44.68
C ALA A 358 1.77 -81.65 -44.06
N CYS A 359 2.46 -80.69 -43.46
CA CYS A 359 1.83 -79.60 -42.73
C CYS A 359 1.32 -78.51 -43.68
N LYS A 360 0.00 -78.34 -43.75
CA LYS A 360 -0.66 -77.27 -44.54
C LYS A 360 -0.40 -75.85 -44.01
N ARG A 361 0.13 -75.72 -42.79
CA ARG A 361 0.50 -74.43 -42.16
C ARG A 361 2.01 -74.20 -42.11
N PHE A 362 2.80 -75.01 -42.82
CA PHE A 362 4.23 -74.76 -42.92
C PHE A 362 4.46 -73.38 -43.57
N ARG A 363 5.28 -72.55 -42.92
CA ARG A 363 5.72 -71.25 -43.44
C ARG A 363 7.23 -71.16 -43.34
N ARG A 364 7.92 -71.06 -44.47
CA ARG A 364 9.38 -70.97 -44.48
C ARG A 364 9.83 -69.65 -43.85
N ILE A 365 10.86 -69.71 -43.01
CA ILE A 365 11.44 -68.53 -42.35
C ILE A 365 11.96 -67.54 -43.41
N ILE A 366 11.56 -66.27 -43.30
CA ILE A 366 12.17 -65.17 -44.04
C ILE A 366 13.50 -64.84 -43.36
N SER A 367 14.62 -65.06 -44.04
CA SER A 367 15.97 -64.69 -43.57
C SER A 367 16.27 -63.21 -43.76
#